data_AF-A0A6L4AER5-F1
#
_entry.id   AF-A0A6L4AER5-F1
#
_cell.length_a   1.000
_cell.length_b   1.000
_cell.length_c   1.000
_cell.angle_alpha   90.00
_cell.angle_beta   90.00
_cell.angle_gamma   90.00
#
_symmetry.space_group_name_H-M   'P 1'
#
loop_
_entity.id
_entity.type
_entity.pdbx_description
1 polymer ?
#
loop_
_entity_poly.entity_id
_entity_poly.type
_entity_poly.pdbx_seq_one_letter_code
_entity_poly.pdbx_strand_id
1 'polypeptide(L)'
;MVSTRSVSVAPGSLTCIDFPWIIEHREDRCTLCGNCTAICPKDAIRLAYMRQRLPKLDILSTKRGSEYRTFTGIRQETCMANACIGCGMCEMVCPNEAIKPVPNDNEHRTLFFNNQKGEPLKRGGRRNVSGPNLLDRIVFNRISMLTDPALDAGRHEFNVTTTLGRILPPEDYLARIQNGGWIPPTREIFPFVIGSMSFGALSPNMWLGLLQGVAYCNEVLGIPVVMCTGEGGCPPWVLKSPYLKYIILQIASGYFGWDEIIRAIPDMQCDPAAIEIKYGQGAKPGDGGLLMWYKVSKLIARLRGVPESVDLPSPPVHQTLYSIEESVMKMVQTMSTAFGHKVPVYPKISASTSAKAVLNNLVRNP
;
A
#
# COMPACT_ATOMS: atom_id res chain seq x y z
N MET A 1 28.23 -21.72 -16.74
CA MET A 1 26.81 -21.96 -17.11
C MET A 1 26.54 -23.46 -17.09
N VAL A 2 25.71 -23.91 -16.15
CA VAL A 2 25.29 -25.32 -16.05
C VAL A 2 24.39 -25.64 -17.26
N SER A 3 24.76 -26.65 -18.05
CA SER A 3 23.97 -27.11 -19.20
C SER A 3 22.58 -27.57 -18.74
N THR A 4 21.55 -26.86 -19.17
CA THR A 4 20.12 -26.93 -18.80
C THR A 4 19.36 -28.18 -19.27
N ARG A 5 20.03 -29.32 -19.52
CA ARG A 5 19.34 -30.56 -19.97
C ARG A 5 18.90 -31.50 -18.84
N SER A 6 18.58 -30.97 -17.67
CA SER A 6 17.89 -31.71 -16.59
C SER A 6 16.41 -31.29 -16.42
N VAL A 7 15.88 -30.48 -17.35
CA VAL A 7 14.45 -30.17 -17.46
C VAL A 7 13.90 -31.01 -18.61
N SER A 8 12.82 -31.75 -18.39
CA SER A 8 12.01 -32.29 -19.49
C SER A 8 11.38 -31.12 -20.23
N VAL A 9 12.05 -30.60 -21.26
CA VAL A 9 11.54 -29.48 -22.04
C VAL A 9 10.49 -30.04 -23.02
N ALA A 10 9.22 -29.86 -22.68
CA ALA A 10 8.12 -30.04 -23.62
C ALA A 10 7.89 -28.73 -24.41
N PRO A 11 7.35 -28.79 -25.64
CA PRO A 11 6.90 -27.59 -26.35
C PRO A 11 5.98 -26.76 -25.45
N GLY A 12 6.32 -25.49 -25.19
CA GLY A 12 5.58 -24.59 -24.29
C GLY A 12 6.00 -24.61 -22.82
N SER A 13 6.96 -25.46 -22.42
CA SER A 13 7.56 -25.39 -21.08
C SER A 13 8.51 -24.18 -20.96
N LEU A 14 8.39 -23.45 -19.85
CA LEU A 14 9.25 -22.30 -19.57
C LEU A 14 10.59 -22.73 -19.00
N THR A 15 11.61 -21.92 -19.23
CA THR A 15 12.93 -22.07 -18.63
C THR A 15 13.21 -20.93 -17.66
N CYS A 16 14.22 -21.06 -16.79
CA CYS A 16 14.59 -20.00 -15.86
C CYS A 16 14.94 -18.68 -16.56
N ILE A 17 15.40 -18.75 -17.82
CA ILE A 17 15.77 -17.59 -18.66
C ILE A 17 14.53 -16.83 -19.15
N ASP A 18 13.34 -17.41 -19.07
CA ASP A 18 12.10 -16.72 -19.46
C ASP A 18 11.51 -15.87 -18.32
N PHE A 19 12.06 -15.93 -17.11
CA PHE A 19 11.60 -15.22 -15.91
C PHE A 19 12.37 -13.91 -15.66
N PRO A 20 11.76 -12.86 -15.06
CA PRO A 20 12.43 -11.58 -14.81
C PRO A 20 13.57 -11.65 -13.79
N TRP A 21 13.55 -12.67 -12.91
CA TRP A 21 14.56 -12.89 -11.89
C TRP A 21 15.09 -14.32 -12.01
N ILE A 22 16.42 -14.45 -12.09
CA ILE A 22 17.13 -15.72 -12.10
C ILE A 22 17.80 -15.90 -10.74
N ILE A 23 17.67 -17.08 -10.17
CA ILE A 23 18.35 -17.43 -8.93
C ILE A 23 19.75 -17.93 -9.26
N GLU A 24 20.77 -17.22 -8.79
CA GLU A 24 22.15 -17.67 -8.82
C GLU A 24 22.45 -18.46 -7.55
N HIS A 25 22.86 -19.72 -7.70
CA HIS A 25 23.20 -20.62 -6.59
C HIS A 25 24.66 -21.06 -6.71
N ARG A 26 25.38 -20.92 -5.61
CA ARG A 26 26.79 -21.24 -5.44
C ARG A 26 26.97 -22.52 -4.64
N GLU A 27 27.24 -23.61 -5.34
CA GLU A 27 27.44 -24.94 -4.74
C GLU A 27 28.62 -24.98 -3.75
N ASP A 28 29.66 -24.18 -3.99
CA ASP A 28 30.88 -24.13 -3.16
C ASP A 28 30.62 -23.58 -1.75
N ARG A 29 29.58 -22.76 -1.58
CA ARG A 29 29.26 -22.09 -0.31
C ARG A 29 28.03 -22.67 0.40
N CYS A 30 27.22 -23.45 -0.31
CA CYS A 30 25.94 -23.92 0.21
C CYS A 30 26.10 -25.08 1.20
N THR A 31 25.61 -24.90 2.43
CA THR A 31 25.56 -25.96 3.47
C THR A 31 24.30 -26.82 3.42
N LEU A 32 23.41 -26.57 2.45
CA LEU A 32 22.14 -27.30 2.28
C LEU A 32 21.21 -27.24 3.51
N CYS A 33 21.24 -26.14 4.28
CA CYS A 33 20.39 -25.97 5.47
C CYS A 33 18.89 -25.80 5.17
N GLY A 34 18.50 -25.43 3.95
CA GLY A 34 17.09 -25.29 3.53
C GLY A 34 16.38 -24.00 3.99
N ASN A 35 17.04 -23.11 4.73
CA ASN A 35 16.41 -21.88 5.23
C ASN A 35 15.87 -20.98 4.10
N CYS A 36 16.62 -20.87 3.00
CA CYS A 36 16.23 -20.10 1.82
C CYS A 36 14.97 -20.63 1.14
N THR A 37 14.78 -21.96 1.11
CA THR A 37 13.58 -22.58 0.53
C THR A 37 12.38 -22.41 1.45
N ALA A 38 12.58 -22.45 2.77
CA ALA A 38 11.51 -22.29 3.75
C ALA A 38 10.96 -20.85 3.81
N ILE A 39 11.82 -19.83 3.62
CA ILE A 39 11.41 -18.43 3.71
C ILE A 39 10.84 -17.87 2.40
N CYS A 40 10.92 -18.60 1.28
CA CYS A 40 10.51 -18.08 -0.01
C CYS A 40 8.98 -17.88 -0.05
N PRO A 41 8.47 -16.64 -0.13
CA PRO A 41 7.03 -16.37 -0.06
C PRO A 41 6.27 -16.82 -1.33
N LYS A 42 7.01 -17.18 -2.38
CA LYS A 42 6.51 -17.56 -3.70
C LYS A 42 6.76 -19.03 -4.01
N ASP A 43 7.41 -19.78 -3.11
CA ASP A 43 7.89 -21.14 -3.36
C ASP A 43 8.62 -21.24 -4.70
N ALA A 44 9.42 -20.22 -5.01
CA ALA A 44 10.11 -20.06 -6.30
C ALA A 44 11.37 -20.92 -6.42
N ILE A 45 11.83 -21.48 -5.29
CA ILE A 45 13.05 -22.28 -5.19
C ILE A 45 12.79 -23.52 -4.36
N ARG A 46 13.41 -24.64 -4.74
CA ARG A 46 13.36 -25.91 -4.02
C ARG A 46 14.72 -26.60 -4.01
N LEU A 47 14.94 -27.46 -3.01
CA LEU A 47 16.08 -28.37 -3.02
C LEU A 47 15.86 -29.43 -4.10
N ALA A 48 16.85 -29.64 -4.97
CA ALA A 48 16.76 -30.65 -6.03
C ALA A 48 18.10 -31.37 -6.24
N TYR A 49 18.01 -32.64 -6.61
CA TYR A 49 19.14 -33.37 -7.19
C TYR A 49 19.29 -32.95 -8.65
N MET A 50 20.51 -32.61 -9.06
CA MET A 50 20.81 -32.11 -10.39
C MET A 50 21.94 -32.92 -11.02
N ARG A 51 21.88 -33.04 -12.35
CA ARG A 51 22.88 -33.71 -13.16
C ARG A 51 23.41 -32.72 -14.18
N GLN A 52 24.71 -32.43 -14.12
CA GLN A 52 25.42 -31.60 -15.06
C GLN A 52 26.21 -32.46 -16.04
N ARG A 53 26.05 -32.19 -17.34
CA ARG A 53 26.88 -32.80 -18.38
C ARG A 53 28.24 -32.10 -18.44
N LEU A 54 29.31 -32.87 -18.30
CA LEU A 54 30.68 -32.43 -18.52
C LEU A 54 31.14 -32.98 -19.89
N PRO A 55 31.37 -32.12 -20.88
CA PRO A 55 31.92 -32.57 -22.16
C PRO A 55 33.35 -33.07 -21.93
N LYS A 56 33.62 -34.34 -22.27
CA LYS A 56 34.98 -34.89 -22.22
C LYS A 56 35.69 -34.49 -23.52
N LEU A 57 36.47 -33.41 -23.44
CA LEU A 57 37.36 -33.02 -24.52
C LEU A 57 38.71 -33.72 -24.33
N ASP A 58 38.83 -34.88 -24.96
CA ASP A 58 40.13 -35.52 -25.16
C ASP A 58 40.67 -35.08 -26.52
N ILE A 59 41.73 -34.26 -26.51
CA ILE A 59 42.31 -33.64 -27.70
C ILE A 59 42.94 -34.68 -28.63
N LEU A 60 43.33 -35.85 -28.09
CA LEU A 60 44.02 -36.92 -28.82
C LEU A 60 43.08 -38.02 -29.31
N SER A 61 41.84 -38.06 -28.82
CA SER A 61 40.86 -39.09 -29.16
C SER A 61 39.77 -38.54 -30.08
N THR A 62 39.50 -39.25 -31.18
CA THR A 62 38.38 -38.95 -32.08
C THR A 62 37.01 -39.30 -31.48
N LYS A 63 36.96 -39.95 -30.31
CA LYS A 63 35.71 -40.33 -29.63
C LYS A 63 35.25 -39.22 -28.70
N ARG A 64 34.12 -38.57 -29.06
CA ARG A 64 33.43 -37.61 -28.19
C ARG A 64 32.66 -38.35 -27.09
N GLY A 65 33.15 -38.28 -25.86
CA GLY A 65 32.46 -38.77 -24.67
C GLY A 65 31.76 -37.64 -23.90
N SER A 66 30.72 -37.99 -23.15
CA SER A 66 30.15 -37.09 -22.14
C SER A 66 30.16 -37.75 -20.78
N GLU A 67 30.85 -37.13 -19.84
CA GLU A 67 30.76 -37.49 -18.43
C GLU A 67 29.64 -36.68 -17.78
N TYR A 68 29.13 -37.15 -16.64
CA TYR A 68 28.05 -36.49 -15.94
C TYR A 68 28.40 -36.39 -14.45
N ARG A 69 28.31 -35.18 -13.91
CA ARG A 69 28.42 -34.89 -12.49
C ARG A 69 27.04 -34.78 -11.88
N THR A 70 26.78 -35.49 -10.80
CA THR A 70 25.58 -35.31 -9.98
C THR A 70 25.92 -34.43 -8.78
N PHE A 71 25.01 -33.54 -8.42
CA PHE A 71 25.15 -32.66 -7.25
C PHE A 71 23.77 -32.28 -6.70
N THR A 72 23.73 -31.91 -5.43
CA THR A 72 22.51 -31.44 -4.76
C THR A 72 22.61 -29.93 -4.57
N GLY A 73 21.54 -29.21 -4.89
CA GLY A 73 21.54 -27.75 -4.74
C GLY A 73 20.15 -27.16 -4.82
N ILE A 74 20.10 -25.83 -4.86
CA ILE A 74 18.84 -25.09 -4.98
C ILE A 74 18.49 -24.92 -6.45
N ARG A 75 17.24 -25.23 -6.79
CA ARG A 75 16.69 -25.12 -8.15
C ARG A 75 15.50 -24.17 -8.15
N GLN A 76 15.50 -23.25 -9.11
CA GLN A 76 14.38 -22.37 -9.37
C GLN A 76 13.25 -23.11 -10.09
N GLU A 77 12.02 -22.88 -9.66
CA GLU A 77 10.83 -23.39 -10.36
C GLU A 77 10.61 -22.67 -11.68
N THR A 78 10.14 -23.42 -12.67
CA THR A 78 9.86 -22.91 -14.01
C THR A 78 8.37 -22.69 -14.26
N CYS A 79 7.52 -22.76 -13.23
CA CYS A 79 6.10 -22.46 -13.33
C CYS A 79 5.83 -20.97 -13.10
N MET A 80 4.93 -20.36 -13.90
CA MET A 80 4.59 -18.95 -13.76
C MET A 80 3.97 -18.59 -12.41
N ALA A 81 3.22 -19.52 -11.79
CA ALA A 81 2.62 -19.31 -10.47
C ALA A 81 3.67 -19.07 -9.36
N ASN A 82 4.84 -19.69 -9.52
CA ASN A 82 5.95 -19.68 -8.57
C ASN A 82 7.10 -18.78 -9.05
N ALA A 83 6.82 -17.83 -9.94
CA ALA A 83 7.84 -16.93 -10.47
C ALA A 83 8.50 -16.12 -9.35
N CYS A 84 9.84 -16.08 -9.35
CA CYS A 84 10.60 -15.24 -8.44
C CYS A 84 10.31 -13.75 -8.70
N ILE A 85 10.09 -12.99 -7.62
CA ILE A 85 9.77 -11.55 -7.65
C ILE A 85 10.96 -10.66 -7.22
N GLY A 86 12.13 -11.24 -6.95
CA GLY A 86 13.32 -10.47 -6.57
C GLY A 86 13.29 -9.86 -5.17
N CYS A 87 12.51 -10.42 -4.22
CA CYS A 87 12.37 -9.85 -2.88
C CYS A 87 13.61 -9.98 -1.97
N GLY A 88 14.67 -10.68 -2.39
CA GLY A 88 15.93 -10.79 -1.65
C GLY A 88 15.91 -11.64 -0.35
N MET A 89 14.76 -12.15 0.09
CA MET A 89 14.68 -12.90 1.37
C MET A 89 15.58 -14.14 1.42
N CYS A 90 15.74 -14.84 0.29
CA CYS A 90 16.64 -16.01 0.21
C CYS A 90 18.11 -15.64 0.43
N GLU A 91 18.51 -14.44 0.01
CA GLU A 91 19.87 -13.91 0.18
C GLU A 91 20.08 -13.49 1.64
N MET A 92 19.13 -12.74 2.23
CA MET A 92 19.25 -12.27 3.62
C MET A 92 19.33 -13.39 4.66
N VAL A 93 18.68 -14.53 4.40
CA VAL A 93 18.65 -15.67 5.33
C VAL A 93 19.81 -16.65 5.09
N CYS A 94 20.53 -16.52 3.98
CA CYS A 94 21.61 -17.44 3.66
C CYS A 94 22.87 -17.08 4.48
N PRO A 95 23.35 -17.96 5.39
CA PRO A 95 24.48 -17.64 6.26
C PRO A 95 25.81 -17.53 5.49
N ASN A 96 25.89 -18.10 4.29
CA ASN A 96 27.12 -18.21 3.50
C ASN A 96 27.05 -17.48 2.15
N GLU A 97 26.03 -16.65 1.94
CA GLU A 97 25.82 -15.94 0.66
C GLU A 97 25.82 -16.88 -0.57
N ALA A 98 25.30 -18.09 -0.38
CA ALA A 98 25.30 -19.14 -1.41
C ALA A 98 24.18 -18.98 -2.45
N ILE A 99 23.26 -18.02 -2.26
CA ILE A 99 22.12 -17.81 -3.14
C ILE A 99 21.77 -16.32 -3.22
N LYS A 100 21.45 -15.83 -4.42
CA LYS A 100 20.92 -14.49 -4.63
C LYS A 100 19.99 -14.42 -5.85
N PRO A 101 18.95 -13.59 -5.83
CA PRO A 101 18.17 -13.26 -7.01
C PRO A 101 18.90 -12.21 -7.85
N VAL A 102 19.15 -12.51 -9.12
CA VAL A 102 19.77 -11.61 -10.09
C VAL A 102 18.70 -11.21 -11.12
N PRO A 103 18.58 -9.92 -11.47
CA PRO A 103 17.67 -9.51 -12.54
C PRO A 103 18.12 -10.16 -13.85
N ASN A 104 17.17 -10.67 -14.62
CA ASN A 104 17.45 -11.27 -15.91
C ASN A 104 17.52 -10.19 -16.98
N ASP A 105 18.59 -10.20 -17.78
CA ASP A 105 18.78 -9.28 -18.89
C ASP A 105 17.75 -9.49 -20.02
N ASN A 106 17.14 -10.67 -20.10
CA ASN A 106 16.07 -10.96 -21.07
C ASN A 106 14.73 -10.39 -20.58
N GLU A 107 14.48 -9.12 -20.88
CA GLU A 107 13.22 -8.47 -20.55
C GLU A 107 12.02 -9.04 -21.36
N HIS A 108 10.83 -8.96 -20.77
CA HIS A 108 9.52 -9.08 -21.44
C HIS A 108 8.99 -10.46 -21.88
N ARG A 109 9.71 -11.58 -21.71
CA ARG A 109 9.14 -12.90 -22.08
C ARG A 109 7.99 -13.36 -21.20
N THR A 110 8.02 -13.06 -19.90
CA THR A 110 6.93 -13.44 -18.97
C THR A 110 5.58 -12.81 -19.31
N LEU A 111 5.56 -11.69 -20.05
CA LEU A 111 4.31 -11.03 -20.42
C LEU A 111 3.39 -11.94 -21.25
N PHE A 112 3.97 -12.80 -22.09
CA PHE A 112 3.24 -13.73 -22.94
C PHE A 112 2.67 -14.94 -22.19
N PHE A 113 3.23 -15.25 -21.01
CA PHE A 113 2.87 -16.43 -20.22
C PHE A 113 2.10 -16.13 -18.94
N ASN A 114 1.99 -14.84 -18.58
CA ASN A 114 1.26 -14.39 -17.39
C ASN A 114 -0.25 -14.66 -17.45
N ASN A 115 -0.84 -14.75 -18.65
CA ASN A 115 -2.29 -14.88 -18.85
C ASN A 115 -2.73 -16.31 -19.23
N GLN A 116 -1.98 -17.35 -18.86
CA GLN A 116 -2.30 -18.75 -19.22
C GLN A 116 -3.71 -19.20 -18.82
N LYS A 117 -4.31 -18.59 -17.79
CA LYS A 117 -5.68 -18.90 -17.32
C LYS A 117 -6.77 -18.02 -17.94
N GLY A 118 -6.44 -17.17 -18.91
CA GLY A 118 -7.38 -16.17 -19.45
C GLY A 118 -7.73 -15.05 -18.47
N GLU A 119 -7.14 -15.04 -17.27
CA GLU A 119 -7.27 -13.94 -16.33
C GLU A 119 -6.41 -12.77 -16.80
N PRO A 120 -6.99 -11.57 -17.01
CA PRO A 120 -6.20 -10.40 -17.32
C PRO A 120 -5.30 -10.07 -16.12
N LEU A 121 -4.07 -9.64 -16.40
CA LEU A 121 -3.15 -9.16 -15.38
C LEU A 121 -3.84 -8.11 -14.50
N LYS A 122 -4.11 -8.46 -13.23
CA LYS A 122 -4.66 -7.54 -12.21
C LYS A 122 -3.58 -6.53 -11.85
N ARG A 123 -3.44 -5.49 -12.68
CA ARG A 123 -2.50 -4.39 -12.45
C ARG A 123 -3.03 -3.53 -11.30
N GLY A 124 -2.25 -3.42 -10.22
CA GLY A 124 -2.45 -2.36 -9.24
C GLY A 124 -2.37 -1.00 -9.94
N GLY A 125 -3.22 -0.05 -9.56
CA GLY A 125 -3.45 1.23 -10.26
C GLY A 125 -2.26 2.21 -10.36
N ARG A 126 -1.01 1.76 -10.18
CA ARG A 126 0.18 2.53 -10.52
C ARG A 126 0.51 2.29 -11.99
N ARG A 127 0.54 3.39 -12.75
CA ARG A 127 1.01 3.45 -14.13
C ARG A 127 2.50 3.01 -14.09
N ASN A 128 2.82 1.84 -14.63
CA ASN A 128 4.20 1.40 -14.89
C ASN A 128 4.78 2.27 -16.01
N VAL A 129 5.07 3.54 -15.72
CA VAL A 129 5.88 4.36 -16.61
C VAL A 129 7.32 3.93 -16.38
N SER A 130 7.91 3.28 -17.38
CA SER A 130 9.34 2.99 -17.39
C SER A 130 10.13 4.31 -17.45
N GLY A 131 11.09 4.49 -16.54
CA GLY A 131 11.93 5.69 -16.44
C GLY A 131 11.89 6.36 -15.06
N PRO A 132 12.74 7.38 -14.82
CA PRO A 132 12.78 8.10 -13.55
C PRO A 132 11.43 8.75 -13.27
N ASN A 133 10.86 8.42 -12.11
CA ASN A 133 9.58 8.93 -11.65
C ASN A 133 9.70 10.44 -11.34
N LEU A 134 8.57 11.12 -11.09
CA LEU A 134 8.61 12.57 -10.81
C LEU A 134 9.47 12.89 -9.58
N LEU A 135 9.42 12.05 -8.54
CA LEU A 135 10.20 12.24 -7.32
C LEU A 135 11.71 12.03 -7.58
N ASP A 136 12.08 11.10 -8.48
CA ASP A 136 13.47 10.87 -8.89
C ASP A 136 14.06 12.07 -9.66
N ARG A 137 13.21 12.93 -10.22
CA ARG A 137 13.62 14.18 -10.89
C ARG A 137 13.79 15.35 -9.92
N ILE A 138 13.31 15.22 -8.68
CA ILE A 138 13.45 16.25 -7.66
C ILE A 138 14.83 16.05 -7.00
N VAL A 139 15.75 16.96 -7.32
CA VAL A 139 17.06 17.01 -6.67
C VAL A 139 17.00 18.07 -5.59
N PHE A 140 17.06 17.64 -4.32
CA PHE A 140 17.32 18.55 -3.22
C PHE A 140 18.79 18.95 -3.27
N ASN A 141 19.07 20.20 -3.64
CA ASN A 141 20.41 20.75 -3.44
C ASN A 141 20.73 20.72 -1.95
N ARG A 142 22.01 20.52 -1.60
CA ARG A 142 22.44 20.68 -0.21
C ARG A 142 21.98 22.04 0.27
N ILE A 143 21.30 22.08 1.41
CA ILE A 143 21.06 23.30 2.17
C ILE A 143 22.46 23.82 2.54
N SER A 144 22.99 24.72 1.72
CA SER A 144 24.35 25.21 1.86
C SER A 144 24.32 26.65 2.37
N MET A 145 24.94 26.83 3.55
CA MET A 145 25.68 28.03 3.98
C MET A 145 24.96 29.21 4.66
N LEU A 146 23.69 29.11 5.06
CA LEU A 146 23.03 30.19 5.84
C LEU A 146 22.47 29.77 7.21
N THR A 147 22.47 28.49 7.53
CA THR A 147 22.18 28.00 8.88
C THR A 147 23.48 27.70 9.61
N ASP A 148 23.49 27.92 10.92
CA ASP A 148 24.58 27.50 11.80
C ASP A 148 25.08 26.09 11.42
N PRO A 149 26.40 25.84 11.47
CA PRO A 149 26.94 24.52 11.22
C PRO A 149 26.18 23.51 12.08
N ALA A 150 25.79 22.38 11.49
CA ALA A 150 25.04 21.35 12.18
C ALA A 150 25.82 20.89 13.42
N LEU A 151 25.51 21.49 14.58
CA LEU A 151 25.98 21.09 15.89
C LEU A 151 25.29 19.77 16.25
N ASP A 152 25.69 18.67 15.59
CA ASP A 152 25.27 17.30 15.86
C ASP A 152 23.75 17.01 15.64
N ALA A 153 23.43 15.83 15.11
CA ALA A 153 22.04 15.41 14.89
C ALA A 153 21.24 15.29 16.20
N GLY A 154 21.94 15.21 17.34
CA GLY A 154 21.34 15.13 18.68
C GLY A 154 21.06 16.45 19.40
N ARG A 155 21.42 17.63 18.84
CA ARG A 155 21.18 18.93 19.51
C ARG A 155 20.26 19.88 18.75
N HIS A 156 19.84 19.52 17.54
CA HIS A 156 18.80 20.26 16.82
C HIS A 156 17.44 19.61 17.08
N GLU A 157 16.57 20.33 17.79
CA GLU A 157 15.18 19.93 17.94
C GLU A 157 14.43 20.21 16.63
N PHE A 158 14.18 19.16 15.85
CA PHE A 158 13.30 19.24 14.69
C PHE A 158 11.87 19.01 15.14
N ASN A 159 11.03 20.05 15.07
CA ASN A 159 9.60 19.82 15.13
C ASN A 159 9.14 19.22 13.81
N VAL A 160 8.79 17.94 13.86
CA VAL A 160 8.34 17.14 12.71
C VAL A 160 6.82 17.05 12.65
N THR A 161 6.08 17.80 13.46
CA THR A 161 4.62 17.80 13.41
C THR A 161 4.07 18.77 12.36
N THR A 162 2.88 18.49 11.87
CA THR A 162 2.12 19.36 10.98
C THR A 162 0.67 19.41 11.40
N THR A 163 -0.09 20.38 10.89
CA THR A 163 -1.48 20.58 11.25
C THR A 163 -2.43 19.97 10.22
N LEU A 164 -3.38 19.17 10.68
CA LEU A 164 -4.54 18.66 9.93
C LEU A 164 -5.75 19.54 10.22
N GLY A 165 -6.31 20.15 9.19
CA GLY A 165 -7.50 21.01 9.29
C GLY A 165 -7.31 22.37 8.62
N ARG A 166 -8.28 23.25 8.78
CA ARG A 166 -8.24 24.60 8.18
C ARG A 166 -7.40 25.53 9.05
N ILE A 167 -6.23 25.91 8.54
CA ILE A 167 -5.35 26.90 9.17
C ILE A 167 -5.80 28.29 8.72
N LEU A 168 -6.11 29.17 9.69
CA LEU A 168 -6.43 30.56 9.40
C LEU A 168 -5.13 31.37 9.21
N PRO A 169 -5.16 32.46 8.42
CA PRO A 169 -4.08 33.44 8.43
C PRO A 169 -3.81 33.95 9.87
N PRO A 170 -2.56 34.25 10.23
CA PRO A 170 -2.22 34.67 11.59
C PRO A 170 -3.04 35.88 12.08
N GLU A 171 -3.29 36.85 11.19
CA GLU A 171 -4.08 38.05 11.47
C GLU A 171 -5.53 37.70 11.87
N ASP A 172 -6.19 36.86 11.05
CA ASP A 172 -7.56 36.40 11.30
C ASP A 172 -7.65 35.54 12.57
N TYR A 173 -6.65 34.69 12.80
CA TYR A 173 -6.59 33.84 13.98
C TYR A 173 -6.52 34.66 15.27
N LEU A 174 -5.62 35.65 15.32
CA LEU A 174 -5.49 36.56 16.47
C LEU A 174 -6.75 37.41 16.67
N ALA A 175 -7.33 37.93 15.60
CA ALA A 175 -8.57 38.70 15.66
C ALA A 175 -9.73 37.87 16.22
N ARG A 176 -9.85 36.60 15.83
CA ARG A 176 -10.88 35.70 16.36
C ARG A 176 -10.64 35.34 17.82
N ILE A 177 -9.41 35.11 18.24
CA ILE A 177 -9.08 34.87 19.66
C ILE A 177 -9.51 36.06 20.51
N GLN A 178 -9.17 37.28 20.09
CA GLN A 178 -9.50 38.50 20.84
C GLN A 178 -11.01 38.73 20.93
N ASN A 179 -11.75 38.46 19.86
CA ASN A 179 -13.20 38.67 19.79
C ASN A 179 -14.01 37.47 20.29
N GLY A 180 -13.38 36.38 20.74
CA GLY A 180 -14.07 35.13 21.11
C GLY A 180 -14.80 34.46 19.93
N GLY A 181 -14.34 34.69 18.70
CA GLY A 181 -14.92 34.13 17.49
C GLY A 181 -14.59 32.64 17.33
N TRP A 182 -15.45 31.91 16.61
CA TRP A 182 -15.23 30.49 16.32
C TRP A 182 -13.98 30.27 15.46
N ILE A 183 -13.12 29.34 15.87
CA ILE A 183 -11.90 28.95 15.16
C ILE A 183 -12.10 27.54 14.60
N PRO A 184 -11.82 27.30 13.30
CA PRO A 184 -11.91 25.97 12.73
C PRO A 184 -11.04 24.96 13.49
N PRO A 185 -11.54 23.73 13.71
CA PRO A 185 -10.79 22.73 14.43
C PRO A 185 -9.57 22.30 13.62
N THR A 186 -8.46 22.11 14.33
CA THR A 186 -7.21 21.61 13.80
C THR A 186 -6.64 20.54 14.73
N ARG A 187 -5.85 19.60 14.17
CA ARG A 187 -5.18 18.53 14.92
C ARG A 187 -3.71 18.51 14.53
N GLU A 188 -2.83 18.38 15.51
CA GLU A 188 -1.41 18.16 15.27
C GLU A 188 -1.16 16.69 14.91
N ILE A 189 -0.48 16.43 13.79
CA ILE A 189 -0.24 15.09 13.24
C ILE A 189 1.17 14.90 12.68
N PHE A 190 1.53 13.64 12.48
CA PHE A 190 2.63 13.11 11.66
C PHE A 190 2.59 13.77 10.26
N PRO A 191 3.64 14.17 9.50
CA PRO A 191 3.50 14.51 8.08
C PRO A 191 3.22 13.29 7.20
N PHE A 192 2.87 12.15 7.79
CA PHE A 192 2.30 10.99 7.11
C PHE A 192 0.96 10.63 7.72
N VAL A 193 0.08 10.17 6.84
CA VAL A 193 -1.21 9.57 7.19
C VAL A 193 -1.25 8.18 6.58
N ILE A 194 -1.64 7.17 7.35
CA ILE A 194 -1.89 5.84 6.78
C ILE A 194 -3.15 5.94 5.93
N GLY A 195 -2.98 5.74 4.62
CA GLY A 195 -4.00 6.00 3.61
C GLY A 195 -5.28 5.19 3.77
N SER A 196 -6.37 5.73 3.22
CA SER A 196 -7.73 5.18 3.34
C SER A 196 -7.87 3.83 2.61
N MET A 197 -7.82 2.74 3.39
CA MET A 197 -8.00 1.37 2.90
C MET A 197 -9.12 0.71 3.69
N SER A 198 -10.19 0.29 3.01
CA SER A 198 -11.42 -0.14 3.65
C SER A 198 -11.29 -1.47 4.40
N PHE A 199 -12.02 -1.59 5.51
CA PHE A 199 -12.30 -2.86 6.15
C PHE A 199 -13.04 -3.77 5.16
N GLY A 200 -12.38 -4.86 4.74
CA GLY A 200 -12.81 -5.75 3.66
C GLY A 200 -11.93 -5.69 2.41
N ALA A 201 -11.39 -4.52 2.04
CA ALA A 201 -10.29 -4.48 1.07
C ALA A 201 -9.03 -5.07 1.71
N LEU A 202 -8.75 -4.66 2.95
CA LEU A 202 -7.79 -5.30 3.85
C LEU A 202 -8.47 -6.41 4.66
N SER A 203 -7.69 -7.39 5.08
CA SER A 203 -8.18 -8.37 6.07
C SER A 203 -8.45 -7.66 7.40
N PRO A 204 -9.43 -8.12 8.20
CA PRO A 204 -9.68 -7.59 9.54
C PRO A 204 -8.42 -7.51 10.41
N ASN A 205 -7.60 -8.58 10.38
CA ASN A 205 -6.36 -8.65 11.17
C ASN A 205 -5.34 -7.59 10.72
N MET A 206 -5.21 -7.36 9.41
CA MET A 206 -4.30 -6.32 8.92
C MET A 206 -4.79 -4.93 9.31
N TRP A 207 -6.08 -4.65 9.18
CA TRP A 207 -6.64 -3.35 9.55
C TRP A 207 -6.48 -3.07 11.06
N LEU A 208 -6.73 -4.08 11.90
CA LEU A 208 -6.52 -3.99 13.35
C LEU A 208 -5.04 -3.89 13.72
N GLY A 209 -4.16 -4.58 13.00
CA GLY A 209 -2.71 -4.45 13.18
C GLY A 209 -2.21 -3.04 12.85
N LEU A 210 -2.77 -2.38 11.83
CA LEU A 210 -2.50 -0.97 11.56
C LEU A 210 -2.95 -0.08 12.71
N LEU A 211 -4.17 -0.29 13.24
CA LEU A 211 -4.65 0.45 14.41
C LEU A 211 -3.74 0.26 15.62
N GLN A 212 -3.29 -0.97 15.88
CA GLN A 212 -2.34 -1.25 16.96
C GLN A 212 -1.00 -0.54 16.76
N GLY A 213 -0.47 -0.53 15.53
CA GLY A 213 0.76 0.19 15.19
C GLY A 213 0.62 1.70 15.36
N VAL A 214 -0.51 2.28 14.95
CA VAL A 214 -0.82 3.69 15.15
C VAL A 214 -0.95 4.02 16.63
N ALA A 215 -1.65 3.19 17.40
CA ALA A 215 -1.77 3.36 18.84
C ALA A 215 -0.40 3.30 19.53
N TYR A 216 0.47 2.37 19.13
CA TYR A 216 1.84 2.29 19.65
C TYR A 216 2.65 3.55 19.32
N CYS A 217 2.56 4.06 18.09
CA CYS A 217 3.26 5.29 17.71
C CYS A 217 2.84 6.48 18.58
N ASN A 218 1.53 6.62 18.85
CA ASN A 218 1.03 7.75 19.63
C ASN A 218 1.25 7.59 21.14
N GLU A 219 0.88 6.44 21.71
CA GLU A 219 0.84 6.23 23.16
C GLU A 219 2.22 5.85 23.75
N VAL A 220 3.11 5.23 22.96
CA VAL A 220 4.43 4.79 23.44
C VAL A 220 5.55 5.66 22.89
N LEU A 221 5.53 5.97 21.59
CA LEU A 221 6.60 6.75 20.95
C LEU A 221 6.34 8.26 20.95
N GLY A 222 5.13 8.71 21.29
CA GLY A 222 4.76 10.13 21.24
C GLY A 222 4.73 10.73 19.83
N ILE A 223 4.63 9.88 18.79
CA ILE A 223 4.57 10.30 17.38
C ILE A 223 3.09 10.37 16.97
N PRO A 224 2.55 11.57 16.64
CA PRO A 224 1.11 11.77 16.45
C PRO A 224 0.59 11.24 15.11
N VAL A 225 0.57 9.92 14.93
CA VAL A 225 0.16 9.28 13.68
C VAL A 225 -1.35 9.13 13.59
N VAL A 226 -1.92 9.34 12.41
CA VAL A 226 -3.35 9.07 12.14
C VAL A 226 -3.51 8.10 10.97
N MET A 227 -4.62 7.35 10.96
CA MET A 227 -4.98 6.44 9.88
C MET A 227 -6.42 6.67 9.40
N CYS A 228 -6.68 6.43 8.13
CA CYS A 228 -8.02 6.58 7.56
C CYS A 228 -8.74 5.24 7.37
N THR A 229 -10.03 5.17 7.74
CA THR A 229 -10.82 3.92 7.71
C THR A 229 -11.03 3.35 6.30
N GLY A 230 -11.02 4.22 5.29
CA GLY A 230 -11.58 3.90 3.99
C GLY A 230 -13.11 3.78 4.00
N GLU A 231 -13.69 3.47 2.84
CA GLU A 231 -15.14 3.45 2.58
C GLU A 231 -15.92 2.29 3.23
N GLY A 232 -15.29 1.45 4.04
CA GLY A 232 -15.85 0.17 4.50
C GLY A 232 -16.58 0.21 5.84
N GLY A 233 -16.71 1.38 6.46
CA GLY A 233 -17.13 1.55 7.85
C GLY A 233 -15.98 1.38 8.85
N CYS A 234 -16.31 1.50 10.13
CA CYS A 234 -15.38 1.38 11.25
C CYS A 234 -15.96 0.40 12.29
N PRO A 235 -15.18 -0.55 12.84
CA PRO A 235 -15.69 -1.50 13.83
C PRO A 235 -16.36 -0.78 15.02
N PRO A 236 -17.55 -1.21 15.48
CA PRO A 236 -18.31 -0.47 16.50
C PRO A 236 -17.56 -0.23 17.81
N TRP A 237 -16.72 -1.18 18.22
CA TRP A 237 -15.92 -1.04 19.43
C TRP A 237 -14.86 0.06 19.29
N VAL A 238 -14.32 0.29 18.09
CA VAL A 238 -13.34 1.37 17.85
C VAL A 238 -14.02 2.72 18.00
N LEU A 239 -15.26 2.86 17.50
CA LEU A 239 -16.06 4.08 17.63
C LEU A 239 -16.32 4.44 19.11
N LYS A 240 -16.43 3.44 19.98
CA LYS A 240 -16.63 3.62 21.43
C LYS A 240 -15.32 3.51 22.23
N SER A 241 -14.17 3.67 21.60
CA SER A 241 -12.85 3.54 22.24
C SER A 241 -12.07 4.86 22.23
N PRO A 242 -11.10 5.05 23.13
CA PRO A 242 -10.22 6.22 23.11
C PRO A 242 -9.30 6.25 21.87
N TYR A 243 -9.19 5.15 21.11
CA TYR A 243 -8.40 5.08 19.88
C TYR A 243 -9.07 5.78 18.70
N LEU A 244 -10.35 6.14 18.80
CA LEU A 244 -11.06 6.89 17.76
C LEU A 244 -10.36 8.21 17.42
N LYS A 245 -9.70 8.85 18.39
CA LYS A 245 -8.91 10.08 18.19
C LYS A 245 -7.76 9.94 17.17
N TYR A 246 -7.36 8.72 16.82
CA TYR A 246 -6.34 8.41 15.80
C TYR A 246 -6.92 8.06 14.43
N ILE A 247 -8.24 7.99 14.32
CA ILE A 247 -8.95 7.54 13.12
C ILE A 247 -9.53 8.73 12.37
N ILE A 248 -9.27 8.77 11.07
CA ILE A 248 -9.99 9.60 10.11
C ILE A 248 -11.12 8.76 9.52
N LEU A 249 -12.36 9.17 9.75
CA LEU A 249 -13.54 8.47 9.21
C LEU A 249 -13.78 8.93 7.77
N GLN A 250 -13.80 8.00 6.82
CA GLN A 250 -14.08 8.31 5.42
C GLN A 250 -15.56 8.12 5.08
N ILE A 251 -16.16 9.12 4.44
CA ILE A 251 -17.45 9.00 3.74
C ILE A 251 -17.21 8.92 2.23
N ALA A 252 -17.87 7.96 1.59
CA ALA A 252 -17.80 7.72 0.15
C ALA A 252 -19.21 7.53 -0.41
N SER A 253 -19.34 7.43 -1.73
CA SER A 253 -20.61 7.35 -2.45
C SER A 253 -21.51 6.18 -2.07
N GLY A 254 -20.95 5.08 -1.56
CA GLY A 254 -21.72 3.92 -1.08
C GLY A 254 -22.25 4.06 0.35
N TYR A 255 -21.82 5.10 1.09
CA TYR A 255 -22.21 5.38 2.49
C TYR A 255 -22.10 4.19 3.47
N PHE A 256 -21.31 3.16 3.12
CA PHE A 256 -21.24 1.94 3.91
C PHE A 256 -20.75 2.21 5.34
N GLY A 257 -21.48 1.67 6.32
CA GLY A 257 -21.18 1.78 7.74
C GLY A 257 -21.49 3.14 8.37
N TRP A 258 -21.96 4.13 7.61
CA TRP A 258 -22.29 5.45 8.18
C TRP A 258 -23.52 5.44 9.07
N ASP A 259 -24.47 4.53 8.86
CA ASP A 259 -25.59 4.32 9.78
C ASP A 259 -25.10 3.97 11.19
N GLU A 260 -24.11 3.09 11.28
CA GLU A 260 -23.52 2.67 12.56
C GLU A 260 -22.66 3.78 13.17
N ILE A 261 -21.89 4.51 12.34
CA ILE A 261 -21.09 5.66 12.78
C ILE A 261 -21.98 6.74 13.39
N ILE A 262 -23.07 7.13 12.71
CA ILE A 262 -23.98 8.18 13.18
C ILE A 262 -24.66 7.77 14.48
N ARG A 263 -25.14 6.51 14.57
CA ARG A 263 -25.73 5.97 15.80
C ARG A 263 -24.75 5.94 16.96
N ALA A 264 -23.46 5.76 16.68
CA ALA A 264 -22.43 5.72 17.71
C ALA A 264 -22.03 7.11 18.23
N ILE A 265 -22.32 8.21 17.52
CA ILE A 265 -21.88 9.58 17.89
C ILE A 265 -22.16 9.92 19.38
N PRO A 266 -23.35 9.67 19.94
CA PRO A 266 -23.62 9.98 21.35
C PRO A 266 -22.80 9.15 22.35
N ASP A 267 -22.36 7.96 21.94
CA ASP A 267 -21.60 7.01 22.76
C ASP A 267 -20.08 7.07 22.52
N MET A 268 -19.61 7.97 21.63
CA MET A 268 -18.18 8.10 21.35
C MET A 268 -17.44 8.67 22.55
N GLN A 269 -16.37 8.01 22.98
CA GLN A 269 -15.54 8.49 24.11
C GLN A 269 -14.72 9.74 23.73
N CYS A 270 -14.39 9.88 22.45
CA CYS A 270 -13.62 11.01 21.93
C CYS A 270 -13.98 11.28 20.46
N ASP A 271 -13.75 12.50 19.99
CA ASP A 271 -13.95 12.84 18.59
C ASP A 271 -12.89 12.19 17.67
N PRO A 272 -13.24 11.79 16.44
CA PRO A 272 -12.28 11.30 15.45
C PRO A 272 -11.23 12.37 15.07
N ALA A 273 -10.11 11.93 14.49
CA ALA A 273 -9.03 12.82 14.06
C ALA A 273 -9.50 13.82 12.99
N ALA A 274 -10.29 13.34 12.02
CA ALA A 274 -10.93 14.13 10.97
C ALA A 274 -12.02 13.32 10.27
N ILE A 275 -12.81 13.99 9.43
CA ILE A 275 -13.71 13.37 8.46
C ILE A 275 -13.16 13.62 7.05
N GLU A 276 -13.02 12.54 6.27
CA GLU A 276 -12.57 12.60 4.89
C GLU A 276 -13.75 12.34 3.94
N ILE A 277 -14.08 13.32 3.08
CA ILE A 277 -15.12 13.17 2.05
C ILE A 277 -14.48 12.72 0.74
N LYS A 278 -14.70 11.48 0.34
CA LYS A 278 -14.11 10.88 -0.86
C LYS A 278 -14.95 11.18 -2.10
N TYR A 279 -14.55 12.20 -2.85
CA TYR A 279 -15.07 12.47 -4.19
C TYR A 279 -14.39 11.63 -5.27
N GLY A 280 -13.14 11.23 -5.05
CA GLY A 280 -12.39 10.43 -6.01
C GLY A 280 -11.17 9.74 -5.39
N GLN A 281 -10.63 8.77 -6.12
CA GLN A 281 -9.35 8.13 -5.77
C GLN A 281 -8.45 8.00 -7.01
N GLY A 282 -7.14 8.20 -6.81
CA GLY A 282 -6.17 8.19 -7.92
C GLY A 282 -6.13 6.88 -8.72
N ALA A 283 -6.46 5.74 -8.10
CA ALA A 283 -6.48 4.44 -8.79
C ALA A 283 -7.63 4.32 -9.82
N LYS A 284 -8.76 5.00 -9.57
CA LYS A 284 -9.94 5.02 -10.44
C LYS A 284 -10.72 6.32 -10.21
N PRO A 285 -10.33 7.42 -10.89
CA PRO A 285 -10.79 8.77 -10.54
C PRO A 285 -12.25 9.07 -10.91
N GLY A 286 -12.88 8.27 -11.76
CA GLY A 286 -14.28 8.45 -12.19
C GLY A 286 -15.21 7.30 -11.81
N ASP A 287 -14.77 6.41 -10.92
CA ASP A 287 -15.54 5.22 -10.54
C ASP A 287 -15.53 5.02 -9.03
N GLY A 288 -16.57 4.36 -8.52
CA GLY A 288 -16.74 4.11 -7.09
C GLY A 288 -15.87 2.98 -6.59
N GLY A 289 -15.88 2.72 -5.29
CA GLY A 289 -15.32 1.52 -4.68
C GLY A 289 -15.88 0.21 -5.26
N LEU A 290 -15.11 -0.88 -5.20
CA LEU A 290 -15.62 -2.21 -5.55
C LEU A 290 -15.08 -3.21 -4.53
N LEU A 291 -15.99 -3.89 -3.82
CA LEU A 291 -15.66 -5.05 -3.01
C LEU A 291 -16.33 -6.29 -3.60
N MET A 292 -15.53 -7.30 -3.94
CA MET A 292 -16.02 -8.55 -4.52
C MET A 292 -16.77 -9.39 -3.48
N TRP A 293 -17.81 -10.09 -3.92
CA TRP A 293 -18.73 -10.88 -3.12
C TRP A 293 -18.03 -11.88 -2.18
N TYR A 294 -17.00 -12.57 -2.67
CA TYR A 294 -16.27 -13.59 -1.89
C TYR A 294 -15.45 -12.99 -0.74
N LYS A 295 -15.27 -11.66 -0.70
CA LYS A 295 -14.68 -10.95 0.43
C LYS A 295 -15.73 -10.45 1.42
N VAL A 296 -17.01 -10.45 1.06
CA VAL A 296 -18.11 -9.96 1.91
C VAL A 296 -18.51 -11.04 2.91
N SER A 297 -17.64 -11.24 3.89
CA SER A 297 -17.92 -12.10 5.05
C SER A 297 -19.05 -11.52 5.90
N LYS A 298 -19.66 -12.36 6.75
CA LYS A 298 -20.66 -11.96 7.76
C LYS A 298 -20.29 -10.71 8.57
N LEU A 299 -19.02 -10.58 8.95
CA LEU A 299 -18.52 -9.42 9.68
C LEU A 299 -18.59 -8.15 8.83
N ILE A 300 -18.13 -8.22 7.57
CA ILE A 300 -18.10 -7.09 6.64
C ILE A 300 -19.54 -6.72 6.22
N ALA A 301 -20.38 -7.72 5.96
CA ALA A 301 -21.79 -7.55 5.66
C ALA A 301 -22.51 -6.75 6.76
N ARG A 302 -22.34 -7.17 8.02
CA ARG A 302 -22.89 -6.47 9.18
C ARG A 302 -22.34 -5.05 9.32
N LEU A 303 -21.03 -4.87 9.18
CA LEU A 303 -20.39 -3.56 9.31
C LEU A 303 -20.90 -2.55 8.27
N ARG A 304 -21.20 -3.04 7.07
CA ARG A 304 -21.64 -2.22 5.94
C ARG A 304 -23.16 -2.09 5.83
N GLY A 305 -23.93 -2.89 6.56
CA GLY A 305 -25.40 -2.94 6.45
C GLY A 305 -25.91 -3.59 5.15
N VAL A 306 -25.18 -4.59 4.63
CA VAL A 306 -25.44 -5.23 3.32
C VAL A 306 -25.56 -6.75 3.44
N PRO A 307 -26.19 -7.45 2.48
CA PRO A 307 -26.25 -8.91 2.46
C PRO A 307 -24.86 -9.55 2.29
N GLU A 308 -24.69 -10.75 2.86
CA GLU A 308 -23.47 -11.55 2.71
C GLU A 308 -23.32 -12.05 1.27
N SER A 309 -22.07 -12.24 0.82
CA SER A 309 -21.75 -12.85 -0.47
C SER A 309 -22.37 -12.15 -1.70
N VAL A 310 -22.51 -10.82 -1.67
CA VAL A 310 -22.95 -10.01 -2.81
C VAL A 310 -21.85 -9.02 -3.20
N ASP A 311 -21.67 -8.77 -4.50
CA ASP A 311 -20.74 -7.75 -4.98
C ASP A 311 -21.22 -6.36 -4.55
N LEU A 312 -20.30 -5.51 -4.08
CA LEU A 312 -20.59 -4.16 -3.61
C LEU A 312 -19.91 -3.11 -4.50
N PRO A 313 -20.47 -2.82 -5.69
CA PRO A 313 -20.07 -1.66 -6.46
C PRO A 313 -20.64 -0.41 -5.78
N SER A 314 -19.77 0.53 -5.42
CA SER A 314 -20.22 1.85 -4.98
C SER A 314 -20.55 2.69 -6.22
N PRO A 315 -21.56 3.56 -6.18
CA PRO A 315 -21.82 4.49 -7.26
C PRO A 315 -20.59 5.37 -7.55
N PRO A 316 -20.38 5.84 -8.80
CA PRO A 316 -19.23 6.69 -9.14
C PRO A 316 -19.31 8.08 -8.49
N VAL A 317 -20.52 8.54 -8.16
CA VAL A 317 -20.78 9.84 -7.54
C VAL A 317 -21.56 9.66 -6.25
N HIS A 318 -21.37 10.58 -5.31
CA HIS A 318 -22.30 10.70 -4.18
C HIS A 318 -23.68 11.04 -4.73
N GLN A 319 -24.64 10.14 -4.52
CA GLN A 319 -26.03 10.41 -4.89
C GLN A 319 -26.48 11.67 -4.12
N THR A 320 -27.10 12.62 -4.84
CA THR A 320 -27.51 13.98 -4.37
C THR A 320 -26.45 15.09 -4.33
N LEU A 321 -25.20 14.83 -4.76
CA LEU A 321 -24.17 15.86 -4.93
C LEU A 321 -23.86 16.09 -6.41
N TYR A 322 -24.62 16.97 -7.06
CA TYR A 322 -24.46 17.30 -8.47
C TYR A 322 -23.86 18.69 -8.68
N SER A 323 -23.92 19.55 -7.68
CA SER A 323 -23.32 20.88 -7.70
C SER A 323 -22.31 21.11 -6.58
N ILE A 324 -21.56 22.21 -6.72
CA ILE A 324 -20.57 22.60 -5.72
C ILE A 324 -21.25 23.10 -4.44
N GLU A 325 -22.36 23.82 -4.57
CA GLU A 325 -23.17 24.32 -3.47
C GLU A 325 -23.73 23.15 -2.66
N GLU A 326 -24.21 22.11 -3.34
CA GLU A 326 -24.67 20.87 -2.69
C GLU A 326 -23.52 20.16 -1.99
N SER A 327 -22.35 20.07 -2.61
CA SER A 327 -21.17 19.44 -1.99
C SER A 327 -20.74 20.16 -0.71
N VAL A 328 -20.76 21.49 -0.70
CA VAL A 328 -20.41 22.28 0.47
C VAL A 328 -21.51 22.20 1.54
N MET A 329 -22.76 22.51 1.19
CA MET A 329 -23.85 22.58 2.16
C MET A 329 -24.29 21.20 2.66
N LYS A 330 -24.52 20.24 1.76
CA LYS A 330 -25.08 18.92 2.14
C LYS A 330 -24.04 17.98 2.74
N MET A 331 -22.75 18.13 2.43
CA MET A 331 -21.71 17.25 2.97
C MET A 331 -20.79 17.96 3.93
N VAL A 332 -20.03 18.96 3.49
CA VAL A 332 -19.01 19.58 4.34
C VAL A 332 -19.65 20.18 5.60
N GLN A 333 -20.71 20.97 5.44
CA GLN A 333 -21.41 21.57 6.57
C GLN A 333 -22.13 20.51 7.42
N THR A 334 -22.87 19.59 6.81
CA THR A 334 -23.58 18.53 7.55
C THR A 334 -22.63 17.68 8.40
N MET A 335 -21.49 17.27 7.84
CA MET A 335 -20.48 16.50 8.58
C MET A 335 -19.84 17.33 9.69
N SER A 336 -19.55 18.61 9.44
CA SER A 336 -19.03 19.53 10.46
C SER A 336 -20.03 19.68 11.62
N THR A 337 -21.30 19.94 11.31
CA THR A 337 -22.39 20.09 12.29
C THR A 337 -22.66 18.79 13.05
N ALA A 338 -22.60 17.62 12.40
CA ALA A 338 -22.81 16.32 13.04
C ALA A 338 -21.82 16.05 14.20
N PHE A 339 -20.61 16.62 14.10
CA PHE A 339 -19.59 16.56 15.15
C PHE A 339 -19.46 17.88 15.94
N GLY A 340 -20.48 18.74 15.90
CA GLY A 340 -20.53 19.99 16.65
C GLY A 340 -19.43 20.99 16.28
N HIS A 341 -18.95 20.97 15.04
CA HIS A 341 -17.84 21.79 14.53
C HIS A 341 -16.50 21.60 15.25
N LYS A 342 -16.31 20.46 15.95
CA LYS A 342 -15.07 20.13 16.69
C LYS A 342 -14.08 19.28 15.88
N VAL A 343 -14.52 18.72 14.76
CA VAL A 343 -13.74 17.78 13.94
C VAL A 343 -13.40 18.42 12.59
N PRO A 344 -12.13 18.39 12.15
CA PRO A 344 -11.76 18.83 10.81
C PRO A 344 -12.44 17.98 9.74
N VAL A 345 -13.03 18.62 8.73
CA VAL A 345 -13.64 17.95 7.57
C VAL A 345 -12.89 18.37 6.31
N TYR A 346 -12.45 17.42 5.48
CA TYR A 346 -11.72 17.75 4.27
C TYR A 346 -12.12 16.87 3.06
N PRO A 347 -12.06 17.43 1.84
CA PRO A 347 -12.32 16.68 0.62
C PRO A 347 -11.09 15.89 0.15
N LYS A 348 -11.29 14.63 -0.25
CA LYS A 348 -10.34 13.82 -0.99
C LYS A 348 -10.77 13.76 -2.45
N ILE A 349 -9.92 14.31 -3.32
CA ILE A 349 -10.12 14.32 -4.77
C ILE A 349 -8.98 13.62 -5.49
N SER A 350 -9.24 13.18 -6.71
CA SER A 350 -8.19 12.70 -7.61
C SER A 350 -7.48 13.88 -8.27
N ALA A 351 -6.18 13.75 -8.49
CA ALA A 351 -5.42 14.75 -9.24
C ALA A 351 -5.91 14.84 -10.70
N SER A 352 -6.27 16.04 -11.12
CA SER A 352 -6.68 16.39 -12.48
C SER A 352 -6.29 17.84 -12.79
N THR A 353 -6.40 18.28 -14.04
CA THR A 353 -6.18 19.68 -14.43
C THR A 353 -7.17 20.63 -13.77
N SER A 354 -8.38 20.17 -13.45
CA SER A 354 -9.43 20.96 -12.78
C SER A 354 -9.40 20.89 -11.25
N ALA A 355 -8.56 20.02 -10.66
CA ALA A 355 -8.52 19.76 -9.22
C ALA A 355 -8.38 21.03 -8.37
N LYS A 356 -7.51 21.96 -8.76
CA LYS A 356 -7.29 23.23 -8.05
C LYS A 356 -8.54 24.11 -8.03
N ALA A 357 -9.22 24.23 -9.18
CA ALA A 357 -10.44 25.03 -9.28
C ALA A 357 -11.58 24.42 -8.47
N VAL A 358 -11.73 23.10 -8.50
CA VAL A 358 -12.75 22.38 -7.72
C VAL A 358 -12.48 22.53 -6.22
N LEU A 359 -11.24 22.30 -5.76
CA LEU A 359 -10.87 22.44 -4.35
C LEU A 359 -11.14 23.85 -3.84
N ASN A 360 -10.73 24.88 -4.58
CA ASN A 360 -10.96 26.28 -4.19
C ASN A 360 -12.45 26.58 -3.93
N ASN A 361 -13.35 25.94 -4.66
CA ASN A 361 -14.78 26.14 -4.44
C ASN A 361 -15.35 25.21 -3.35
N LEU A 362 -14.82 24.00 -3.17
CA LEU A 362 -15.23 23.10 -2.08
C LEU A 362 -14.86 23.65 -0.69
N VAL A 363 -13.75 24.39 -0.60
CA VAL A 363 -13.24 24.94 0.67
C VAL A 363 -13.56 26.42 0.86
N ARG A 364 -14.42 26.99 -0.01
CA ARG A 364 -14.67 28.45 -0.03
C ARG A 364 -15.42 28.92 1.22
N ASN A 365 -16.31 28.11 1.77
CA ASN A 365 -17.12 28.46 2.93
C ASN A 365 -16.52 27.85 4.22
N PRO A 366 -16.47 28.61 5.33
CA PRO A 366 -15.81 28.25 6.58
C PRO A 366 -16.50 27.14 7.37
#